data_AF-A0AAE3BFR9-F1
#
_entry.id   AF-A0AAE3BFR9-F1
#
_cell.length_a   1.000
_cell.length_b   1.000
_cell.length_c   1.000
_cell.angle_alpha   90.00
_cell.angle_beta   90.00
_cell.angle_gamma   90.00
#
_symmetry.space_group_name_H-M   'P 1'
#
loop_
_entity.id
_entity.type
_entity.pdbx_description
1 polymer ?
#
loop_
_entity_poly.entity_id
_entity_poly.type
_entity_poly.pdbx_seq_one_letter_code
_entity_poly.pdbx_strand_id
1 'polypeptide(L)'
;MTDRHSNETGVSPQHDFPMRDESLAAINKWFDTHEQRAGLDEIISRTTLQAGIHDDVILDYAPGRTSISSEAKPDADGLSPGSRKGALGVAQIQESIVPVLTQAIAQRVEKLADSALIDYRFCFRAIFPATEGRLLVTLFTFTNEVKKQRLLESIHAYTDRHLTHGDAPTEPLQTFFLARHLLDVQLFPSQDIHWIMTQFEQIQRRNAGHAELSEHRRSIIGALKTWVEQEFLLRYCNVSQPEHFFEPEIYTLKPGIALEQQDPQTLHPVELVLYAAIMILRYEPSYSKSRALEYLDIAKQLGYPRALSIMEEGSGVFEKAQINLKNESVECVANDVFSTINVRIRKESAEAYEQALLFITRLLRLGFPKSYKIVLKSSVRQYLPIKGLAKSDTHRFFANALQYASNYPLLEDYARTAIEEFEWYADSEGEKCCMPGSYAVFGLGLTEAGYFPLVKDYMESVDDEHQSVQDAFIRAFFDKHSVTAQNVATLVACLSHATESLKLNMLLALENDALFEQLVEEVRMREPAVIEHILYLIWGNTKKLAALVKKSEAKRGALLTSLIQASA
;
A
#
# COMPACT_ATOMS: atom_id res chain seq x y z
N MET A 1 -54.38 -58.65 -45.46
CA MET A 1 -54.74 -59.61 -44.39
C MET A 1 -53.48 -59.96 -43.63
N THR A 2 -53.59 -59.93 -42.30
CA THR A 2 -52.69 -60.52 -41.28
C THR A 2 -51.29 -59.95 -41.07
N ASP A 3 -51.21 -59.15 -40.00
CA ASP A 3 -50.21 -59.06 -38.93
C ASP A 3 -48.95 -59.93 -38.99
N ARG A 4 -47.82 -59.31 -38.61
CA ARG A 4 -46.79 -59.93 -37.77
C ARG A 4 -45.98 -58.88 -36.99
N HIS A 5 -46.17 -58.95 -35.68
CA HIS A 5 -45.25 -58.74 -34.55
C HIS A 5 -44.23 -57.59 -34.61
N SER A 6 -44.42 -56.64 -33.69
CA SER A 6 -43.32 -55.84 -33.14
C SER A 6 -43.29 -56.04 -31.62
N ASN A 7 -42.18 -56.63 -31.16
CA ASN A 7 -41.86 -56.90 -29.76
C ASN A 7 -41.94 -55.65 -28.89
N GLU A 8 -42.58 -55.81 -27.73
CA GLU A 8 -42.26 -55.05 -26.54
C GLU A 8 -40.84 -55.44 -26.07
N THR A 9 -39.96 -54.46 -25.95
CA THR A 9 -38.84 -54.53 -25.00
C THR A 9 -38.85 -53.24 -24.20
N GLY A 10 -39.40 -53.33 -22.99
CA GLY A 10 -39.18 -52.33 -21.97
C GLY A 10 -37.71 -52.26 -21.61
N VAL A 11 -37.15 -51.06 -21.70
CA VAL A 11 -35.92 -50.66 -20.99
C VAL A 11 -36.27 -49.32 -20.34
N SER A 12 -36.31 -49.30 -19.01
CA SER A 12 -36.50 -48.10 -18.21
C SER A 12 -35.45 -47.03 -18.56
N PRO A 13 -35.81 -45.75 -18.68
CA PRO A 13 -34.84 -44.69 -18.90
C PRO A 13 -34.09 -44.42 -17.59
N GLN A 14 -32.85 -44.90 -17.49
CA GLN A 14 -31.85 -44.27 -16.62
C GLN A 14 -31.86 -42.78 -16.98
N HIS A 15 -32.25 -41.92 -16.03
CA HIS A 15 -32.20 -40.48 -16.22
C HIS A 15 -30.73 -40.05 -16.28
N ASP A 16 -30.18 -39.95 -17.48
CA ASP A 16 -28.88 -39.33 -17.71
C ASP A 16 -28.98 -37.86 -17.32
N PHE A 17 -28.16 -37.45 -16.36
CA PHE A 17 -28.01 -36.04 -15.99
C PHE A 17 -26.64 -35.58 -16.49
N PRO A 18 -26.54 -35.02 -17.72
CA PRO A 18 -25.27 -34.52 -18.26
C PRO A 18 -24.54 -33.58 -17.30
N MET A 19 -25.31 -32.76 -16.56
CA MET A 19 -24.76 -31.87 -15.52
C MET A 19 -24.01 -32.62 -14.43
N ARG A 20 -24.56 -33.74 -13.95
CA ARG A 20 -23.93 -34.58 -12.93
C ARG A 20 -22.65 -35.19 -13.47
N ASP A 21 -22.72 -35.78 -14.66
CA ASP A 21 -21.62 -36.57 -15.21
C ASP A 21 -20.44 -35.68 -15.64
N GLU A 22 -20.72 -34.52 -16.26
CA GLU A 22 -19.70 -33.51 -16.56
C GLU A 22 -19.07 -32.92 -15.29
N SER A 23 -19.87 -32.66 -14.25
CA SER A 23 -19.35 -32.15 -12.98
C SER A 23 -18.47 -33.20 -12.28
N LEU A 24 -18.87 -34.47 -12.27
CA LEU A 24 -18.05 -35.57 -11.76
C LEU A 24 -16.73 -35.70 -12.53
N ALA A 25 -16.78 -35.63 -13.86
CA ALA A 25 -15.59 -35.69 -14.69
C ALA A 25 -14.63 -34.52 -14.38
N ALA A 26 -15.17 -33.31 -14.20
CA ALA A 26 -14.38 -32.14 -13.82
C ALA A 26 -13.75 -32.29 -12.43
N ILE A 27 -14.51 -32.73 -11.42
CA ILE A 27 -14.03 -32.97 -10.05
C ILE A 27 -12.90 -33.99 -10.05
N ASN A 28 -13.11 -35.15 -10.70
CA ASN A 28 -12.08 -36.19 -10.76
C ASN A 28 -10.82 -35.70 -11.47
N LYS A 29 -10.99 -35.04 -12.62
CA LYS A 29 -9.85 -34.47 -13.36
C LYS A 29 -9.08 -33.46 -12.51
N TRP A 30 -9.75 -32.63 -11.73
CA TRP A 30 -9.11 -31.65 -10.85
C TRP A 30 -8.25 -32.35 -9.79
N PHE A 31 -8.82 -33.30 -9.04
CA PHE A 31 -8.06 -34.06 -8.06
C PHE A 31 -6.91 -34.86 -8.69
N ASP A 32 -7.14 -35.55 -9.82
CA ASP A 32 -6.11 -36.33 -10.52
C ASP A 32 -4.94 -35.43 -10.97
N THR A 33 -5.24 -34.24 -11.49
CA THR A 33 -4.22 -33.27 -11.93
C THR A 33 -3.38 -32.80 -10.75
N HIS A 34 -4.02 -32.53 -9.62
CA HIS A 34 -3.36 -32.06 -8.41
C HIS A 34 -2.55 -33.16 -7.71
N GLU A 35 -3.01 -34.41 -7.70
CA GLU A 35 -2.25 -35.55 -7.19
C GLU A 35 -0.98 -35.84 -8.01
N GLN A 36 -1.02 -35.58 -9.31
CA GLN A 36 0.15 -35.76 -10.20
C GLN A 36 1.14 -34.59 -10.12
N ARG A 37 0.80 -33.50 -9.41
CA ARG A 37 1.66 -32.32 -9.31
C ARG A 37 2.80 -32.57 -8.35
N ALA A 38 4.03 -32.53 -8.85
CA ALA A 38 5.23 -32.57 -8.02
C ALA A 38 5.44 -31.25 -7.26
N GLY A 39 6.12 -31.33 -6.10
CA GLY A 39 6.55 -30.16 -5.34
C GLY A 39 5.50 -29.54 -4.41
N LEU A 40 4.36 -30.19 -4.17
CA LEU A 40 3.35 -29.68 -3.22
C LEU A 40 3.90 -29.57 -1.80
N ASP A 41 4.69 -30.55 -1.36
CA ASP A 41 5.33 -30.54 -0.03
C ASP A 41 6.37 -29.42 0.08
N GLU A 42 7.09 -29.12 -1.02
CA GLU A 42 8.04 -28.01 -1.06
C GLU A 42 7.33 -26.66 -0.86
N ILE A 43 6.12 -26.49 -1.43
CA ILE A 43 5.32 -25.28 -1.25
C ILE A 43 5.02 -25.03 0.22
N ILE A 44 4.50 -26.04 0.94
CA ILE A 44 4.14 -25.88 2.36
C ILE A 44 5.37 -25.83 3.28
N SER A 45 6.51 -26.37 2.85
CA SER A 45 7.75 -26.33 3.64
C SER A 45 8.39 -24.93 3.75
N ARG A 46 7.96 -23.97 2.92
CA ARG A 46 8.46 -22.59 2.91
C ARG A 46 8.17 -21.83 4.20
N THR A 47 7.15 -22.24 4.96
CA THR A 47 6.78 -21.61 6.23
C THR A 47 5.98 -22.57 7.10
N THR A 48 6.20 -22.53 8.42
CA THR A 48 5.39 -23.30 9.38
C THR A 48 3.96 -22.80 9.51
N LEU A 49 3.65 -21.63 8.93
CA LEU A 49 2.32 -21.02 8.94
C LEU A 49 1.41 -21.52 7.81
N GLN A 50 1.85 -22.47 6.98
CA GLN A 50 1.03 -23.01 5.89
C GLN A 50 0.73 -24.49 6.14
N ALA A 51 -0.53 -24.82 6.43
CA ALA A 51 -0.96 -26.21 6.70
C ALA A 51 -1.43 -26.97 5.45
N GLY A 52 -1.74 -26.26 4.36
CA GLY A 52 -1.99 -26.81 3.03
C GLY A 52 -2.11 -25.74 1.96
N ILE A 53 -2.57 -26.13 0.76
CA ILE A 53 -2.58 -25.26 -0.42
C ILE A 53 -3.99 -24.76 -0.75
N HIS A 54 -5.00 -25.63 -0.69
CA HIS A 54 -6.37 -25.29 -1.03
C HIS A 54 -7.26 -25.38 0.21
N ASP A 55 -7.91 -24.26 0.54
CA ASP A 55 -8.92 -24.13 1.58
C ASP A 55 -10.33 -23.97 0.99
N ASP A 56 -10.44 -23.40 -0.21
CA ASP A 56 -11.71 -23.20 -0.92
C ASP A 56 -11.57 -23.44 -2.43
N VAL A 57 -12.54 -24.17 -2.99
CA VAL A 57 -12.60 -24.53 -4.40
C VAL A 57 -14.03 -24.40 -4.91
N ILE A 58 -14.21 -23.80 -6.08
CA ILE A 58 -15.51 -23.61 -6.71
C ILE A 58 -15.57 -24.24 -8.10
N LEU A 59 -16.63 -25.02 -8.34
CA LEU A 59 -17.00 -25.53 -9.65
C LEU A 59 -18.00 -24.58 -10.30
N ASP A 60 -17.66 -23.96 -11.44
CA ASP A 60 -18.62 -23.24 -12.28
C ASP A 60 -19.09 -24.18 -13.40
N TYR A 61 -20.34 -24.64 -13.31
CA TYR A 61 -20.92 -25.52 -14.30
C TYR A 61 -21.45 -24.72 -15.49
N ALA A 62 -20.92 -25.06 -16.67
CA ALA A 62 -21.47 -24.67 -17.94
C ALA A 62 -21.41 -25.89 -18.87
N PRO A 63 -22.51 -26.25 -19.58
CA PRO A 63 -22.51 -27.41 -20.47
C PRO A 63 -21.32 -27.39 -21.44
N GLY A 64 -20.50 -28.44 -21.39
CA GLY A 64 -19.27 -28.60 -22.20
C GLY A 64 -18.11 -27.66 -21.84
N ARG A 65 -18.23 -26.84 -20.79
CA ARG A 65 -17.22 -25.85 -20.33
C ARG A 65 -17.14 -25.76 -18.80
N THR A 66 -17.45 -26.84 -18.10
CA THR A 66 -17.33 -26.92 -16.64
C THR A 66 -15.88 -26.68 -16.21
N SER A 67 -15.69 -25.80 -15.23
CA SER A 67 -14.37 -25.42 -14.73
C SER A 67 -14.32 -25.41 -13.21
N ILE A 68 -13.13 -25.61 -12.66
CA ILE A 68 -12.89 -25.56 -11.21
C ILE A 68 -11.75 -24.56 -10.97
N SER A 69 -11.97 -23.62 -10.06
CA SER A 69 -10.97 -22.63 -9.64
C SER A 69 -10.90 -22.54 -8.11
N SER A 70 -9.76 -22.07 -7.59
CA SER A 70 -9.65 -21.65 -6.20
C SER A 70 -10.04 -20.18 -6.11
N GLU A 71 -11.30 -19.91 -5.80
CA GLU A 71 -11.82 -18.56 -5.57
C GLU A 71 -12.58 -18.54 -4.25
N ALA A 72 -12.22 -17.62 -3.36
CA ALA A 72 -13.05 -17.28 -2.22
C ALA A 72 -14.22 -16.41 -2.72
N LYS A 73 -15.45 -16.94 -2.73
CA LYS A 73 -16.66 -16.13 -2.90
C LYS A 73 -17.33 -15.88 -1.55
N PRO A 74 -17.74 -14.64 -1.25
CA PRO A 74 -18.44 -14.31 0.00
C PRO A 74 -19.92 -14.72 -0.03
N ASP A 75 -20.43 -15.12 -1.19
CA ASP A 75 -21.84 -15.50 -1.37
C ASP A 75 -22.19 -16.70 -0.47
N ALA A 76 -23.22 -16.54 0.36
CA ALA A 76 -23.86 -17.66 1.03
C ALA A 76 -24.56 -18.56 0.00
N ASP A 77 -24.70 -19.84 0.33
CA ASP A 77 -25.53 -20.76 -0.44
C ASP A 77 -26.90 -20.14 -0.72
N GLY A 78 -27.33 -20.20 -1.98
CA GLY A 78 -28.56 -19.54 -2.36
C GLY A 78 -28.77 -19.36 -3.85
N LEU A 79 -29.98 -18.91 -4.16
CA LEU A 79 -30.42 -18.59 -5.51
C LEU A 79 -30.22 -17.10 -5.77
N SER A 80 -29.52 -16.77 -6.84
CA SER A 80 -29.33 -15.40 -7.33
C SER A 80 -29.88 -15.25 -8.74
N PRO A 81 -30.28 -14.02 -9.16
CA PRO A 81 -30.59 -13.75 -10.55
C PRO A 81 -29.41 -14.12 -11.44
N GLY A 82 -29.68 -14.88 -12.50
CA GLY A 82 -28.64 -15.33 -13.44
C GLY A 82 -29.11 -15.23 -14.88
N SER A 83 -28.25 -14.75 -15.77
CA SER A 83 -28.52 -14.68 -17.21
C SER A 83 -28.53 -16.06 -17.87
N ARG A 84 -27.83 -17.03 -17.29
CA ARG A 84 -27.78 -18.43 -17.74
C ARG A 84 -28.84 -19.24 -16.99
N LYS A 85 -29.88 -19.70 -17.70
CA LYS A 85 -30.89 -20.63 -17.16
C LYS A 85 -30.51 -22.07 -17.44
N GLY A 86 -30.69 -22.93 -16.45
CA GLY A 86 -30.47 -24.36 -16.56
C GLY A 86 -31.69 -25.14 -17.01
N ALA A 87 -31.49 -26.43 -17.29
CA ALA A 87 -32.56 -27.37 -17.64
C ALA A 87 -33.23 -28.02 -16.41
N LEU A 88 -32.62 -27.92 -15.23
CA LEU A 88 -33.08 -28.53 -13.99
C LEU A 88 -33.52 -27.48 -12.99
N GLY A 89 -34.58 -27.79 -12.23
CA GLY A 89 -34.99 -26.98 -11.09
C GLY A 89 -34.01 -27.10 -9.92
N VAL A 90 -34.05 -26.14 -8.99
CA VAL A 90 -33.19 -26.14 -7.79
C VAL A 90 -33.36 -27.43 -6.99
N ALA A 91 -34.61 -27.87 -6.78
CA ALA A 91 -34.90 -29.10 -6.05
C ALA A 91 -34.28 -30.33 -6.72
N GLN A 92 -34.34 -30.43 -8.05
CA GLN A 92 -33.75 -31.55 -8.79
C GLN A 92 -32.22 -31.56 -8.68
N ILE A 93 -31.58 -30.39 -8.72
CA ILE A 93 -30.13 -30.28 -8.54
C ILE A 93 -29.75 -30.73 -7.12
N GLN A 94 -30.47 -30.26 -6.10
CA GLN A 94 -30.21 -30.61 -4.70
C GLN A 94 -30.47 -32.08 -4.38
N GLU A 95 -31.48 -32.71 -4.99
CA GLU A 95 -31.84 -34.10 -4.70
C GLU A 95 -31.04 -35.12 -5.53
N SER A 96 -30.76 -34.81 -6.80
CA SER A 96 -30.22 -35.79 -7.76
C SER A 96 -28.76 -35.58 -8.13
N ILE A 97 -28.21 -34.38 -7.92
CA ILE A 97 -26.83 -34.04 -8.32
C ILE A 97 -25.94 -33.84 -7.11
N VAL A 98 -26.31 -32.94 -6.19
CA VAL A 98 -25.50 -32.58 -5.02
C VAL A 98 -25.02 -33.79 -4.22
N PRO A 99 -25.85 -34.80 -3.86
CA PRO A 99 -25.41 -35.92 -3.04
C PRO A 99 -24.34 -36.77 -3.72
N VAL A 100 -24.45 -36.97 -5.04
CA VAL A 100 -23.49 -37.77 -5.82
C VAL A 100 -22.14 -37.06 -5.89
N LEU A 101 -22.14 -35.74 -6.14
CA LEU A 101 -20.90 -34.95 -6.17
C LEU A 101 -20.25 -34.90 -4.78
N THR A 102 -21.06 -34.70 -3.74
CA THR A 102 -20.64 -34.68 -2.33
C THR A 102 -19.90 -35.97 -1.96
N GLN A 103 -20.48 -37.13 -2.31
CA GLN A 103 -19.88 -38.42 -2.03
C GLN A 103 -18.55 -38.61 -2.78
N ALA A 104 -18.48 -38.22 -4.05
CA ALA A 104 -17.26 -38.30 -4.84
C ALA A 104 -16.14 -37.43 -4.24
N ILE A 105 -16.45 -36.20 -3.84
CA ILE A 105 -15.50 -35.28 -3.18
C ILE A 105 -15.03 -35.88 -1.85
N ALA A 106 -15.96 -36.37 -1.01
CA ALA A 106 -15.64 -36.97 0.28
C ALA A 106 -14.62 -38.12 0.16
N GLN A 107 -14.80 -39.01 -0.82
CA GLN A 107 -13.88 -40.13 -1.07
C GLN A 107 -12.48 -39.69 -1.50
N ARG A 108 -12.36 -38.57 -2.22
CA ARG A 108 -11.05 -38.00 -2.58
C ARG A 108 -10.41 -37.32 -1.37
N VAL A 109 -11.15 -36.50 -0.64
CA VAL A 109 -10.63 -35.77 0.52
C VAL A 109 -10.22 -36.72 1.64
N GLU A 110 -10.93 -37.81 1.89
CA GLU A 110 -10.53 -38.83 2.88
C GLU A 110 -9.10 -39.35 2.66
N LYS A 111 -8.69 -39.52 1.39
CA LYS A 111 -7.35 -40.00 1.03
C LYS A 111 -6.29 -38.89 1.05
N LEU A 112 -6.70 -37.64 0.87
CA LEU A 112 -5.82 -36.49 0.67
C LEU A 112 -5.77 -35.54 1.87
N ALA A 113 -6.58 -35.79 2.91
CA ALA A 113 -6.75 -34.94 4.08
C ALA A 113 -5.44 -34.55 4.76
N ASP A 114 -4.47 -35.47 4.78
CA ASP A 114 -3.15 -35.25 5.40
C ASP A 114 -2.07 -34.77 4.40
N SER A 115 -2.37 -34.73 3.10
CA SER A 115 -1.43 -34.25 2.07
C SER A 115 -1.28 -32.73 2.08
N ALA A 116 -0.24 -32.19 1.45
CA ALA A 116 -0.06 -30.74 1.27
C ALA A 116 -1.18 -30.07 0.44
N LEU A 117 -1.97 -30.84 -0.31
CA LEU A 117 -3.01 -30.30 -1.18
C LEU A 117 -4.12 -29.60 -0.40
N ILE A 118 -4.57 -30.25 0.68
CA ILE A 118 -5.73 -29.84 1.47
C ILE A 118 -5.24 -29.06 2.69
N ASP A 119 -5.74 -27.84 2.89
CA ASP A 119 -5.45 -27.06 4.10
C ASP A 119 -6.15 -27.69 5.33
N TYR A 120 -5.97 -27.11 6.52
CA TYR A 120 -6.65 -27.57 7.74
C TYR A 120 -8.18 -27.53 7.59
N ARG A 121 -8.67 -26.66 6.70
CA ARG A 121 -10.06 -26.55 6.26
C ARG A 121 -10.13 -26.78 4.76
N PHE A 122 -11.22 -27.37 4.29
CA PHE A 122 -11.53 -27.48 2.87
C PHE A 122 -13.01 -27.30 2.60
N CYS A 123 -13.35 -26.35 1.75
CA CYS A 123 -14.71 -26.11 1.27
C CYS A 123 -14.76 -26.31 -0.25
N PHE A 124 -15.71 -27.13 -0.71
CA PHE A 124 -15.96 -27.36 -2.12
C PHE A 124 -17.37 -26.87 -2.46
N ARG A 125 -17.47 -25.88 -3.33
CA ARG A 125 -18.73 -25.24 -3.75
C ARG A 125 -18.97 -25.44 -5.23
N ALA A 126 -20.23 -25.29 -5.63
CA ALA A 126 -20.61 -25.33 -7.03
C ALA A 126 -21.64 -24.26 -7.38
N ILE A 127 -21.48 -23.70 -8.57
CA ILE A 127 -22.42 -22.81 -9.21
C ILE A 127 -23.13 -23.59 -10.31
N PHE A 128 -24.45 -23.75 -10.16
CA PHE A 128 -25.29 -24.38 -11.16
C PHE A 128 -26.29 -23.37 -11.75
N PRO A 129 -26.44 -23.31 -13.08
CA PRO A 129 -27.60 -22.69 -13.69
C PRO A 129 -28.81 -23.60 -13.41
N ALA A 130 -29.81 -23.08 -12.72
CA ALA A 130 -31.11 -23.69 -12.49
C ALA A 130 -32.19 -22.99 -13.33
N THR A 131 -33.41 -23.55 -13.40
CA THR A 131 -34.52 -22.90 -14.11
C THR A 131 -34.92 -21.56 -13.47
N GLU A 132 -34.71 -21.45 -12.16
CA GLU A 132 -35.11 -20.36 -11.28
C GLU A 132 -34.04 -19.25 -11.20
N GLY A 133 -32.81 -19.54 -11.64
CA GLY A 133 -31.67 -18.61 -11.54
C GLY A 133 -30.35 -19.33 -11.38
N ARG A 134 -29.34 -18.62 -10.87
CA ARG A 134 -28.03 -19.19 -10.57
C ARG A 134 -28.00 -19.66 -9.12
N LEU A 135 -27.82 -20.97 -8.92
CA LEU A 135 -27.72 -21.60 -7.62
C LEU A 135 -26.25 -21.74 -7.22
N LEU A 136 -25.84 -21.11 -6.12
CA LEU A 136 -24.61 -21.45 -5.41
C LEU A 136 -24.94 -22.45 -4.32
N VAL A 137 -24.19 -23.55 -4.25
CA VAL A 137 -24.37 -24.58 -3.23
C VAL A 137 -23.03 -25.11 -2.74
N THR A 138 -22.92 -25.30 -1.43
CA THR A 138 -21.80 -25.98 -0.79
C THR A 138 -21.98 -27.47 -0.92
N LEU A 139 -21.07 -28.11 -1.67
CA LEU A 139 -21.09 -29.55 -1.89
C LEU A 139 -20.43 -30.30 -0.72
N PHE A 140 -19.33 -29.78 -0.18
CA PHE A 140 -18.58 -30.50 0.85
C PHE A 140 -17.79 -29.53 1.72
N THR A 141 -17.77 -29.78 3.03
CA THR A 141 -16.89 -29.10 3.99
C THR A 141 -16.15 -30.12 4.83
N PHE A 142 -14.88 -29.85 5.10
CA PHE A 142 -14.02 -30.72 5.88
C PHE A 142 -13.06 -29.91 6.74
N THR A 143 -12.79 -30.41 7.95
CA THR A 143 -11.81 -29.86 8.88
C THR A 143 -10.91 -30.98 9.36
N ASN A 144 -9.60 -30.84 9.12
CA ASN A 144 -8.58 -31.70 9.69
C ASN A 144 -8.16 -31.12 11.04
N GLU A 145 -8.73 -31.65 12.13
CA GLU A 145 -8.44 -31.19 13.49
C GLU A 145 -6.96 -31.33 13.87
N VAL A 146 -6.25 -32.33 13.35
CA VAL A 146 -4.82 -32.51 13.63
C VAL A 146 -4.00 -31.38 12.99
N LYS A 147 -4.28 -31.06 11.72
CA LYS A 147 -3.64 -29.90 11.05
C LYS A 147 -4.01 -28.59 11.74
N LYS A 148 -5.27 -28.44 12.14
CA LYS A 148 -5.74 -27.24 12.86
C LYS A 148 -4.94 -27.00 14.14
N GLN A 149 -4.77 -28.02 14.98
CA GLN A 149 -3.99 -27.90 16.21
C GLN A 149 -2.51 -27.59 15.94
N ARG A 150 -1.89 -28.27 14.98
CA ARG A 150 -0.49 -27.99 14.58
C ARG A 150 -0.31 -26.56 14.06
N LEU A 151 -1.27 -26.05 13.31
CA LEU A 151 -1.24 -24.68 12.79
C LEU A 151 -1.38 -23.67 13.93
N LEU A 152 -2.29 -23.90 14.89
CA LEU A 152 -2.42 -23.06 16.09
C LEU A 152 -1.13 -23.02 16.91
N GLU A 153 -0.50 -24.17 17.16
CA GLU A 153 0.79 -24.26 17.83
C GLU A 153 1.87 -23.48 17.06
N SER A 154 1.89 -23.61 15.73
CA SER A 154 2.85 -22.91 14.86
C SER A 154 2.66 -21.40 14.87
N ILE A 155 1.41 -20.92 14.90
CA ILE A 155 1.09 -19.49 15.01
C ILE A 155 1.56 -18.93 16.35
N HIS A 156 1.27 -19.61 17.45
CA HIS A 156 1.73 -19.17 18.78
C HIS A 156 3.26 -19.20 18.88
N ALA A 157 3.91 -20.27 18.40
CA ALA A 157 5.37 -20.37 18.40
C ALA A 157 6.02 -19.28 17.53
N TYR A 158 5.45 -18.98 16.37
CA TYR A 158 5.94 -17.93 15.48
C TYR A 158 5.80 -16.54 16.12
N THR A 159 4.60 -16.21 16.63
CA THR A 159 4.33 -14.91 17.27
C THR A 159 5.18 -14.70 18.52
N ASP A 160 5.37 -15.73 19.34
CA ASP A 160 6.25 -15.68 20.50
C ASP A 160 7.72 -15.43 20.10
N ARG A 161 8.25 -16.24 19.17
CA ARG A 161 9.65 -16.18 18.78
C ARG A 161 10.01 -14.93 17.97
N HIS A 162 9.17 -14.53 17.02
CA HIS A 162 9.52 -13.51 16.02
C HIS A 162 8.92 -12.14 16.32
N LEU A 163 7.74 -12.07 16.95
CA LEU A 163 7.07 -10.78 17.22
C LEU A 163 7.23 -10.34 18.68
N THR A 164 7.13 -11.28 19.63
CA THR A 164 7.19 -10.99 21.06
C THR A 164 8.63 -10.86 21.56
N HIS A 165 9.47 -11.86 21.26
CA HIS A 165 10.87 -11.91 21.73
C HIS A 165 11.91 -11.64 20.64
N GLY A 166 11.49 -11.56 19.37
CA GLY A 166 12.36 -11.31 18.23
C GLY A 166 12.39 -9.83 17.84
N ASP A 167 13.53 -9.38 17.32
CA ASP A 167 13.73 -7.98 16.87
C ASP A 167 14.03 -7.83 15.37
N ALA A 168 14.19 -8.93 14.64
CA ALA A 168 14.48 -8.91 13.21
C ALA A 168 13.26 -8.52 12.37
N PRO A 169 13.46 -7.93 11.17
CA PRO A 169 12.41 -7.81 10.16
C PRO A 169 11.76 -9.16 9.85
N THR A 170 10.48 -9.14 9.52
CA THR A 170 9.71 -10.35 9.20
C THR A 170 9.68 -10.59 7.71
N GLU A 171 9.44 -11.83 7.27
CA GLU A 171 9.31 -12.10 5.83
C GLU A 171 7.89 -11.83 5.31
N PRO A 172 7.71 -11.22 4.12
CA PRO A 172 6.38 -10.92 3.58
C PRO A 172 5.45 -12.12 3.48
N LEU A 173 5.98 -13.29 3.10
CA LEU A 173 5.23 -14.54 3.03
C LEU A 173 4.66 -14.95 4.39
N GLN A 174 5.42 -14.76 5.47
CA GLN A 174 4.99 -15.11 6.82
C GLN A 174 3.88 -14.15 7.29
N THR A 175 3.99 -12.86 6.99
CA THR A 175 2.92 -11.88 7.23
C THR A 175 1.66 -12.22 6.44
N PHE A 176 1.77 -12.63 5.19
CA PHE A 176 0.63 -13.03 4.36
C PHE A 176 -0.20 -14.13 5.03
N PHE A 177 0.45 -15.22 5.48
CA PHE A 177 -0.26 -16.30 6.16
C PHE A 177 -0.76 -15.88 7.54
N LEU A 178 0.11 -15.28 8.36
CA LEU A 178 -0.26 -14.89 9.72
C LEU A 178 -1.46 -13.94 9.74
N ALA A 179 -1.50 -12.94 8.86
CA ALA A 179 -2.59 -11.98 8.83
C ALA A 179 -3.95 -12.62 8.49
N ARG A 180 -3.97 -13.60 7.59
CA ARG A 180 -5.18 -14.37 7.27
C ARG A 180 -5.60 -15.24 8.46
N HIS A 181 -4.65 -15.92 9.09
CA HIS A 181 -4.92 -16.85 10.20
C HIS A 181 -5.41 -16.15 11.46
N LEU A 182 -4.82 -15.01 11.83
CA LEU A 182 -5.25 -14.22 12.99
C LEU A 182 -6.70 -13.73 12.87
N LEU A 183 -7.19 -13.58 11.63
CA LEU A 183 -8.54 -13.13 11.32
C LEU A 183 -9.50 -14.28 11.00
N ASP A 184 -9.01 -15.53 10.96
CA ASP A 184 -9.84 -16.70 10.68
C ASP A 184 -10.66 -17.10 11.91
N VAL A 185 -11.96 -16.82 11.88
CA VAL A 185 -12.91 -17.12 12.96
C VAL A 185 -13.11 -18.63 13.20
N GLN A 186 -12.74 -19.50 12.26
CA GLN A 186 -12.80 -20.95 12.47
C GLN A 186 -11.54 -21.47 13.16
N LEU A 187 -10.41 -20.81 12.93
CA LEU A 187 -9.16 -21.09 13.62
C LEU A 187 -9.15 -20.49 15.04
N PHE A 188 -9.65 -19.26 15.19
CA PHE A 188 -9.84 -18.55 16.46
C PHE A 188 -11.30 -18.14 16.67
N PRO A 189 -12.18 -19.04 17.17
CA PRO A 189 -13.60 -18.74 17.42
C PRO A 189 -13.84 -17.63 18.45
N SER A 190 -12.90 -17.44 19.36
CA SER A 190 -12.89 -16.34 20.33
C SER A 190 -11.72 -15.42 20.00
N GLN A 191 -11.98 -14.44 19.13
CA GLN A 191 -10.94 -13.52 18.67
C GLN A 191 -10.57 -12.52 19.77
N ASP A 192 -9.30 -12.52 20.16
CA ASP A 192 -8.71 -11.46 20.97
C ASP A 192 -8.29 -10.30 20.05
N ILE A 193 -9.20 -9.33 19.90
CA ILE A 193 -9.01 -8.17 19.03
C ILE A 193 -7.76 -7.36 19.42
N HIS A 194 -7.49 -7.23 20.73
CA HIS A 194 -6.31 -6.50 21.20
C HIS A 194 -5.02 -7.24 20.80
N TRP A 195 -4.98 -8.55 20.99
CA TRP A 195 -3.83 -9.37 20.61
C TRP A 195 -3.59 -9.34 19.09
N ILE A 196 -4.63 -9.47 18.27
CA ILE A 196 -4.54 -9.39 16.79
C ILE A 196 -3.93 -8.05 16.37
N MET A 197 -4.48 -6.93 16.83
CA MET A 197 -3.96 -5.59 16.52
C MET A 197 -2.51 -5.44 16.98
N THR A 198 -2.16 -5.98 18.14
CA THR A 198 -0.79 -5.97 18.65
C THR A 198 0.16 -6.69 17.69
N GLN A 199 -0.21 -7.84 17.13
CA GLN A 199 0.66 -8.55 16.18
C GLN A 199 0.86 -7.74 14.89
N PHE A 200 -0.17 -7.09 14.36
CA PHE A 200 -0.06 -6.22 13.20
C PHE A 200 0.85 -5.02 13.45
N GLU A 201 0.72 -4.37 14.61
CA GLU A 201 1.59 -3.27 15.00
C GLU A 201 3.05 -3.72 15.18
N GLN A 202 3.29 -4.90 15.74
CA GLN A 202 4.65 -5.43 15.83
C GLN A 202 5.24 -5.65 14.44
N ILE A 203 4.51 -6.28 13.51
CA ILE A 203 4.97 -6.44 12.12
C ILE A 203 5.30 -5.07 11.51
N GLN A 204 4.45 -4.06 11.67
CA GLN A 204 4.73 -2.73 11.14
C GLN A 204 6.01 -2.11 11.73
N ARG A 205 6.21 -2.24 13.05
CA ARG A 205 7.40 -1.70 13.73
C ARG A 205 8.68 -2.41 13.31
N ARG A 206 8.66 -3.74 13.19
CA ARG A 206 9.83 -4.54 12.82
C ARG A 206 10.34 -4.26 11.40
N ASN A 207 9.45 -3.81 10.53
CA ASN A 207 9.78 -3.52 9.14
C ASN A 207 9.80 -2.01 8.83
N ALA A 208 9.72 -1.15 9.85
CA ALA A 208 9.84 0.29 9.66
C ALA A 208 11.19 0.65 9.03
N GLY A 209 11.19 1.47 7.96
CA GLY A 209 12.40 1.84 7.22
C GLY A 209 12.89 0.82 6.19
N HIS A 210 12.18 -0.31 6.02
CA HIS A 210 12.49 -1.33 5.00
C HIS A 210 11.55 -1.22 3.78
N ALA A 211 12.05 -1.51 2.59
CA ALA A 211 11.29 -1.43 1.34
C ALA A 211 10.07 -2.38 1.32
N GLU A 212 10.21 -3.53 1.97
CA GLU A 212 9.21 -4.61 2.05
C GLU A 212 8.00 -4.23 2.92
N LEU A 213 8.08 -3.17 3.73
CA LEU A 213 6.98 -2.70 4.59
C LEU A 213 5.67 -2.48 3.82
N SER A 214 5.78 -2.02 2.58
CA SER A 214 4.63 -1.82 1.69
C SER A 214 3.89 -3.14 1.40
N GLU A 215 4.63 -4.24 1.23
CA GLU A 215 4.09 -5.58 0.99
C GLU A 215 3.45 -6.17 2.25
N HIS A 216 4.08 -5.96 3.42
CA HIS A 216 3.49 -6.34 4.72
C HIS A 216 2.14 -5.64 4.95
N ARG A 217 2.10 -4.31 4.74
CA ARG A 217 0.88 -3.50 4.87
C ARG A 217 -0.19 -3.98 3.89
N ARG A 218 0.16 -4.25 2.63
CA ARG A 218 -0.78 -4.79 1.63
C ARG A 218 -1.41 -6.10 2.07
N SER A 219 -0.61 -7.01 2.62
CA SER A 219 -1.09 -8.31 3.12
C SER A 219 -2.04 -8.16 4.32
N ILE A 220 -1.67 -7.32 5.30
CA ILE A 220 -2.50 -7.03 6.48
C ILE A 220 -3.81 -6.35 6.05
N ILE A 221 -3.75 -5.33 5.20
CA ILE A 221 -4.92 -4.59 4.71
C ILE A 221 -5.85 -5.51 3.91
N GLY A 222 -5.31 -6.38 3.06
CA GLY A 222 -6.10 -7.35 2.30
C GLY A 222 -6.86 -8.32 3.21
N ALA A 223 -6.18 -8.85 4.24
CA ALA A 223 -6.80 -9.74 5.22
C ALA A 223 -7.87 -9.02 6.06
N LEU A 224 -7.58 -7.79 6.51
CA LEU A 224 -8.53 -6.94 7.24
C LEU A 224 -9.77 -6.60 6.41
N LYS A 225 -9.61 -6.17 5.15
CA LYS A 225 -10.74 -5.90 4.24
C LYS A 225 -11.63 -7.12 4.11
N THR A 226 -11.02 -8.28 3.86
CA THR A 226 -11.73 -9.57 3.75
C THR A 226 -12.54 -9.86 5.02
N TRP A 227 -11.92 -9.75 6.20
CA TRP A 227 -12.59 -9.99 7.48
C TRP A 227 -13.70 -8.96 7.75
N VAL A 228 -13.45 -7.67 7.51
CA VAL A 228 -14.47 -6.62 7.69
C VAL A 228 -15.68 -6.90 6.81
N GLU A 229 -15.48 -7.20 5.53
CA GLU A 229 -16.57 -7.39 4.58
C GLU A 229 -17.32 -8.70 4.84
N GLN A 230 -16.61 -9.80 5.08
CA GLN A 230 -17.21 -11.14 5.15
C GLN A 230 -17.72 -11.51 6.55
N GLU A 231 -17.04 -11.07 7.61
CA GLU A 231 -17.39 -11.46 8.98
C GLU A 231 -18.16 -10.34 9.71
N PHE A 232 -17.68 -9.10 9.60
CA PHE A 232 -18.27 -7.98 10.36
C PHE A 232 -19.50 -7.39 9.65
N LEU A 233 -19.34 -6.91 8.41
CA LEU A 233 -20.40 -6.17 7.71
C LEU A 233 -21.61 -7.05 7.41
N LEU A 234 -21.43 -8.32 7.02
CA LEU A 234 -22.58 -9.23 6.80
C LEU A 234 -23.44 -9.44 8.05
N ARG A 235 -22.87 -9.27 9.26
CA ARG A 235 -23.64 -9.35 10.51
C ARG A 235 -24.55 -8.14 10.69
N TYR A 236 -24.05 -6.93 10.42
CA TYR A 236 -24.74 -5.67 10.74
C TYR A 236 -25.44 -5.00 9.54
N CYS A 237 -25.06 -5.32 8.31
CA CYS A 237 -25.51 -4.66 7.10
C CYS A 237 -26.21 -5.62 6.13
N ASN A 238 -27.17 -5.08 5.36
CA ASN A 238 -27.62 -5.67 4.11
C ASN A 238 -26.68 -5.22 2.99
N VAL A 239 -26.36 -6.15 2.09
CA VAL A 239 -25.51 -5.91 0.92
C VAL A 239 -26.38 -5.75 -0.30
N SER A 240 -26.27 -4.62 -0.97
CA SER A 240 -26.88 -4.40 -2.28
C SER A 240 -25.85 -4.66 -3.35
N GLN A 241 -26.12 -5.62 -4.24
CA GLN A 241 -25.27 -5.85 -5.40
C GLN A 241 -25.36 -4.67 -6.37
N PRO A 242 -24.23 -4.20 -6.90
CA PRO A 242 -24.21 -3.10 -7.86
C PRO A 242 -24.87 -3.51 -9.19
N GLU A 243 -25.46 -2.55 -9.90
CA GLU A 243 -26.01 -2.80 -11.26
C GLU A 243 -24.91 -3.09 -12.28
N HIS A 244 -23.70 -2.60 -12.01
CA HIS A 244 -22.52 -2.79 -12.85
C HIS A 244 -21.34 -3.35 -12.06
N PHE A 245 -20.59 -4.29 -12.66
CA PHE A 245 -19.50 -5.01 -11.96
C PHE A 245 -18.35 -4.11 -11.46
N PHE A 246 -18.22 -2.89 -11.98
CA PHE A 246 -17.18 -1.92 -11.61
C PHE A 246 -17.60 -1.00 -10.46
N GLU A 247 -18.87 -1.04 -10.05
CA GLU A 247 -19.36 -0.27 -8.91
C GLU A 247 -19.12 -1.06 -7.62
N PRO A 248 -18.81 -0.38 -6.50
CA PRO A 248 -18.64 -1.05 -5.22
C PRO A 248 -19.99 -1.54 -4.69
N GLU A 249 -19.96 -2.66 -3.96
CA GLU A 249 -21.09 -3.07 -3.11
C GLU A 249 -21.45 -1.95 -2.11
N ILE A 250 -22.74 -1.77 -1.89
CA ILE A 250 -23.28 -0.77 -0.96
C ILE A 250 -23.76 -1.50 0.30
N TYR A 251 -23.22 -1.10 1.45
CA TYR A 251 -23.62 -1.63 2.75
C TYR A 251 -24.62 -0.70 3.43
N THR A 252 -25.76 -1.24 3.86
CA THR A 252 -26.78 -0.49 4.61
C THR A 252 -27.11 -1.21 5.91
N LEU A 253 -27.15 -0.50 7.04
CA LEU A 253 -27.45 -1.14 8.32
C LEU A 253 -28.80 -1.85 8.31
N LYS A 254 -28.83 -3.05 8.90
CA LYS A 254 -30.06 -3.80 9.10
C LYS A 254 -31.00 -3.01 10.02
N PRO A 255 -32.32 -2.93 9.72
CA PRO A 255 -33.26 -2.17 10.55
C PRO A 255 -33.25 -2.62 12.01
N GLY A 256 -33.07 -1.67 12.94
CA GLY A 256 -33.09 -1.93 14.38
C GLY A 256 -31.86 -2.65 14.94
N ILE A 257 -30.80 -2.82 14.13
CA ILE A 257 -29.56 -3.43 14.61
C ILE A 257 -28.84 -2.51 15.61
N ALA A 258 -28.25 -3.11 16.64
CA ALA A 258 -27.40 -2.44 17.60
C ALA A 258 -26.18 -3.30 17.89
N LEU A 259 -25.12 -2.68 18.39
CA LEU A 259 -23.96 -3.41 18.89
C LEU A 259 -24.37 -4.26 20.09
N GLU A 260 -23.83 -5.47 20.14
CA GLU A 260 -24.04 -6.36 21.27
C GLU A 260 -23.28 -5.82 22.48
N GLN A 261 -23.86 -6.00 23.68
CA GLN A 261 -23.15 -5.68 24.92
C GLN A 261 -21.98 -6.66 25.09
N GLN A 262 -20.77 -6.13 25.09
CA GLN A 262 -19.56 -6.93 25.24
C GLN A 262 -19.01 -6.84 26.67
N ASP A 263 -18.24 -7.85 27.06
CA ASP A 263 -17.48 -7.84 28.29
C ASP A 263 -16.59 -6.58 28.37
N PRO A 264 -16.71 -5.75 29.43
CA PRO A 264 -15.85 -4.58 29.64
C PRO A 264 -14.35 -4.85 29.60
N GLN A 265 -13.90 -6.10 29.76
CA GLN A 265 -12.49 -6.49 29.73
C GLN A 265 -11.95 -6.79 28.33
N THR A 266 -12.78 -6.77 27.28
CA THR A 266 -12.38 -7.12 25.92
C THR A 266 -12.67 -5.99 24.92
N LEU A 267 -11.81 -5.84 23.91
CA LEU A 267 -12.04 -4.85 22.84
C LEU A 267 -13.14 -5.31 21.89
N HIS A 268 -14.03 -4.39 21.52
CA HIS A 268 -15.11 -4.68 20.57
C HIS A 268 -14.57 -4.92 19.16
N PRO A 269 -15.10 -5.88 18.37
CA PRO A 269 -14.67 -6.10 16.97
C PRO A 269 -14.71 -4.86 16.07
N VAL A 270 -15.52 -3.86 16.42
CA VAL A 270 -15.51 -2.53 15.78
C VAL A 270 -14.12 -1.89 15.83
N GLU A 271 -13.34 -2.11 16.89
CA GLU A 271 -11.96 -1.60 16.97
C GLU A 271 -11.07 -2.13 15.83
N LEU A 272 -11.30 -3.36 15.39
CA LEU A 272 -10.59 -3.94 14.25
C LEU A 272 -11.07 -3.35 12.92
N VAL A 273 -12.35 -3.00 12.80
CA VAL A 273 -12.91 -2.24 11.66
C VAL A 273 -12.28 -0.85 11.59
N LEU A 274 -12.18 -0.16 12.73
CA LEU A 274 -11.52 1.14 12.82
C LEU A 274 -10.04 1.05 12.47
N TYR A 275 -9.37 0.00 12.94
CA TYR A 275 -7.98 -0.29 12.59
C TYR A 275 -7.80 -0.49 11.08
N ALA A 276 -8.66 -1.30 10.44
CA ALA A 276 -8.67 -1.49 9.00
C ALA A 276 -8.86 -0.16 8.26
N ALA A 277 -9.80 0.67 8.69
CA ALA A 277 -10.03 1.99 8.09
C ALA A 277 -8.80 2.90 8.21
N ILE A 278 -8.14 2.94 9.37
CA ILE A 278 -6.91 3.72 9.58
C ILE A 278 -5.80 3.23 8.64
N MET A 279 -5.57 1.92 8.56
CA MET A 279 -4.55 1.33 7.70
C MET A 279 -4.76 1.71 6.24
N ILE A 280 -6.01 1.64 5.75
CA ILE A 280 -6.36 2.04 4.39
C ILE A 280 -6.15 3.54 4.18
N LEU A 281 -6.64 4.39 5.08
CA LEU A 281 -6.55 5.85 4.91
C LEU A 281 -5.10 6.36 4.89
N ARG A 282 -4.24 5.73 5.70
CA ARG A 282 -2.83 6.09 5.82
C ARG A 282 -1.97 5.55 4.68
N TYR A 283 -2.19 4.31 4.25
CA TYR A 283 -1.21 3.58 3.44
C TYR A 283 -1.69 3.15 2.06
N GLU A 284 -3.00 3.22 1.78
CA GLU A 284 -3.52 2.85 0.46
C GLU A 284 -3.69 4.06 -0.47
N PRO A 285 -3.67 3.83 -1.80
CA PRO A 285 -3.96 4.84 -2.79
C PRO A 285 -5.32 5.53 -2.61
N SER A 286 -5.47 6.71 -3.22
CA SER A 286 -6.68 7.54 -3.13
C SER A 286 -7.98 6.80 -3.47
N TYR A 287 -7.98 5.90 -4.46
CA TYR A 287 -9.16 5.13 -4.87
C TYR A 287 -9.66 4.15 -3.79
N SER A 288 -8.81 3.71 -2.86
CA SER A 288 -9.20 2.83 -1.75
C SER A 288 -9.83 3.59 -0.58
N LYS A 289 -9.63 4.92 -0.50
CA LYS A 289 -9.99 5.72 0.70
C LYS A 289 -11.49 5.85 0.92
N SER A 290 -12.30 5.81 -0.14
CA SER A 290 -13.77 5.84 -0.03
C SER A 290 -14.31 4.67 0.79
N ARG A 291 -13.77 3.46 0.59
CA ARG A 291 -14.17 2.28 1.35
C ARG A 291 -13.87 2.40 2.84
N ALA A 292 -12.71 2.94 3.19
CA ALA A 292 -12.37 3.18 4.60
C ALA A 292 -13.29 4.22 5.26
N LEU A 293 -13.69 5.26 4.52
CA LEU A 293 -14.67 6.24 5.01
C LEU A 293 -16.04 5.59 5.25
N GLU A 294 -16.46 4.66 4.39
CA GLU A 294 -17.67 3.87 4.59
C GLU A 294 -17.60 3.03 5.87
N TYR A 295 -16.46 2.37 6.15
CA TYR A 295 -16.27 1.62 7.39
C TYR A 295 -16.41 2.53 8.64
N LEU A 296 -15.81 3.72 8.61
CA LEU A 296 -15.95 4.70 9.70
C LEU A 296 -17.40 5.18 9.86
N ASP A 297 -18.10 5.43 8.75
CA ASP A 297 -19.49 5.87 8.79
C ASP A 297 -20.42 4.78 9.35
N ILE A 298 -20.23 3.52 8.95
CA ILE A 298 -20.97 2.39 9.52
C ILE A 298 -20.71 2.26 11.03
N ALA A 299 -19.45 2.32 11.46
CA ALA A 299 -19.10 2.27 12.89
C ALA A 299 -19.72 3.44 13.68
N LYS A 300 -19.77 4.64 13.09
CA LYS A 300 -20.46 5.80 13.64
C LYS A 300 -21.97 5.58 13.74
N GLN A 301 -22.62 5.06 12.70
CA GLN A 301 -24.05 4.77 12.69
C GLN A 301 -24.43 3.69 13.71
N LEU A 302 -23.53 2.72 13.96
CA LEU A 302 -23.64 1.74 15.04
C LEU A 302 -23.44 2.33 16.44
N GLY A 303 -23.18 3.63 16.55
CA GLY A 303 -23.06 4.35 17.81
C GLY A 303 -21.69 4.28 18.45
N TYR A 304 -20.64 3.91 17.71
CA TYR A 304 -19.29 3.79 18.25
C TYR A 304 -18.53 5.14 18.22
N PRO A 305 -18.31 5.83 19.35
CA PRO A 305 -17.84 7.22 19.36
C PRO A 305 -16.44 7.41 18.76
N ARG A 306 -15.58 6.40 18.88
CA ARG A 306 -14.20 6.45 18.36
C ARG A 306 -14.15 6.68 16.84
N ALA A 307 -15.17 6.27 16.10
CA ALA A 307 -15.25 6.54 14.65
C ALA A 307 -15.26 8.04 14.34
N LEU A 308 -16.01 8.83 15.11
CA LEU A 308 -16.02 10.30 14.99
C LEU A 308 -14.68 10.89 15.40
N SER A 309 -14.10 10.42 16.52
CA SER A 309 -12.79 10.88 16.98
C SER A 309 -11.70 10.64 15.93
N ILE A 310 -11.73 9.53 15.18
CA ILE A 310 -10.79 9.28 14.08
C ILE A 310 -10.91 10.33 12.98
N MET A 311 -12.14 10.70 12.62
CA MET A 311 -12.40 11.67 11.57
C MET A 311 -11.99 13.09 11.97
N GLU A 312 -12.16 13.46 13.25
CA GLU A 312 -11.93 14.82 13.74
C GLU A 312 -10.53 15.03 14.34
N GLU A 313 -10.04 14.04 15.09
CA GLU A 313 -8.85 14.13 15.96
C GLU A 313 -7.74 13.14 15.55
N GLY A 314 -8.01 12.20 14.65
CA GLY A 314 -7.03 11.21 14.19
C GLY A 314 -7.00 9.95 15.04
N SER A 315 -5.90 9.20 14.97
CA SER A 315 -5.84 7.81 15.47
C SER A 315 -5.97 7.67 17.00
N GLY A 316 -5.73 8.77 17.72
CA GLY A 316 -5.59 8.81 19.18
C GLY A 316 -4.17 8.57 19.67
N VAL A 317 -3.18 8.41 18.79
CA VAL A 317 -1.75 8.31 19.16
C VAL A 317 -1.24 9.62 19.75
N PHE A 318 -1.71 10.76 19.24
CA PHE A 318 -1.32 12.09 19.71
C PHE A 318 -2.36 12.65 20.67
N GLU A 319 -1.89 13.35 21.72
CA GLU A 319 -2.79 14.05 22.63
C GLU A 319 -3.48 15.23 21.93
N LYS A 320 -4.70 15.59 22.34
CA LYS A 320 -5.46 16.70 21.72
C LYS A 320 -4.68 18.02 21.70
N ALA A 321 -3.90 18.29 22.74
CA ALA A 321 -3.07 19.50 22.83
C ALA A 321 -1.85 19.49 21.90
N GLN A 322 -1.44 18.32 21.39
CA GLN A 322 -0.34 18.18 20.44
C GLN A 322 -0.81 18.44 19.00
N ILE A 323 -2.03 18.04 18.67
CA ILE A 323 -2.62 18.18 17.33
C ILE A 323 -3.45 19.45 17.13
N ASN A 324 -3.61 20.28 18.16
CA ASN A 324 -4.34 21.55 18.08
C ASN A 324 -3.49 22.71 18.61
N LEU A 325 -3.44 23.79 17.85
CA LEU A 325 -2.93 25.10 18.27
C LEU A 325 -3.94 26.16 17.84
N LYS A 326 -4.32 27.06 18.75
CA LYS A 326 -5.23 28.16 18.40
C LYS A 326 -4.97 29.38 19.27
N ASN A 327 -4.71 30.50 18.62
CA ASN A 327 -4.57 31.81 19.25
C ASN A 327 -5.01 32.92 18.28
N GLU A 328 -4.67 34.17 18.60
CA GLU A 328 -5.07 35.32 17.80
C GLU A 328 -4.41 35.39 16.42
N SER A 329 -3.21 34.81 16.26
CA SER A 329 -2.36 34.94 15.08
C SER A 329 -2.48 33.73 14.15
N VAL A 330 -2.65 32.53 14.70
CA VAL A 330 -2.71 31.28 13.94
C VAL A 330 -3.64 30.23 14.57
N GLU A 331 -4.19 29.35 13.74
CA GLU A 331 -4.86 28.12 14.13
C GLU A 331 -4.28 26.94 13.32
N CYS A 332 -3.82 25.88 13.99
CA CYS A 332 -3.32 24.66 13.38
C CYS A 332 -4.10 23.45 13.92
N VAL A 333 -4.51 22.55 13.04
CA VAL A 333 -5.20 21.30 13.38
C VAL A 333 -4.61 20.17 12.54
N ALA A 334 -4.04 19.16 13.19
CA ALA A 334 -3.44 18.01 12.54
C ALA A 334 -4.31 16.75 12.70
N ASN A 335 -4.29 15.88 11.70
CA ASN A 335 -4.90 14.57 11.74
C ASN A 335 -3.95 13.58 11.04
N ASP A 336 -3.45 12.61 11.80
CA ASP A 336 -2.43 11.63 11.37
C ASP A 336 -3.01 10.49 10.53
N VAL A 337 -4.33 10.26 10.60
CA VAL A 337 -5.01 9.26 9.77
C VAL A 337 -5.15 9.75 8.33
N PHE A 338 -5.43 11.04 8.14
CA PHE A 338 -5.46 11.69 6.82
C PHE A 338 -4.13 12.31 6.41
N SER A 339 -3.08 12.18 7.24
CA SER A 339 -1.79 12.86 7.10
C SER A 339 -1.95 14.31 6.65
N THR A 340 -2.81 15.07 7.35
CA THR A 340 -3.17 16.43 6.96
C THR A 340 -2.92 17.39 8.12
N ILE A 341 -2.30 18.52 7.80
CA ILE A 341 -2.10 19.63 8.74
C ILE A 341 -2.85 20.85 8.18
N ASN A 342 -3.97 21.21 8.80
CA ASN A 342 -4.70 22.42 8.47
C ASN A 342 -4.02 23.60 9.16
N VAL A 343 -3.60 24.60 8.40
CA VAL A 343 -3.00 25.84 8.92
C VAL A 343 -3.84 27.02 8.49
N ARG A 344 -4.33 27.81 9.44
CA ARG A 344 -5.05 29.05 9.20
C ARG A 344 -4.26 30.22 9.80
N ILE A 345 -3.65 31.01 8.93
CA ILE A 345 -3.01 32.28 9.30
C ILE A 345 -4.12 33.32 9.50
N ARG A 346 -4.24 33.85 10.70
CA ARG A 346 -5.25 34.87 11.07
C ARG A 346 -4.69 36.29 10.95
N LYS A 347 -3.41 36.45 11.30
CA LYS A 347 -2.65 37.68 11.16
C LYS A 347 -1.37 37.39 10.39
N GLU A 348 -1.23 37.94 9.19
CA GLU A 348 -0.01 37.80 8.37
C GLU A 348 1.17 38.50 9.05
N SER A 349 2.01 37.72 9.72
CA SER A 349 3.12 38.21 10.54
C SER A 349 4.17 37.12 10.72
N ALA A 350 5.42 37.51 11.02
CA ALA A 350 6.50 36.57 11.29
C ALA A 350 6.12 35.56 12.38
N GLU A 351 5.56 36.06 13.49
CA GLU A 351 5.11 35.28 14.66
C GLU A 351 4.08 34.18 14.29
N ALA A 352 3.13 34.47 13.39
CA ALA A 352 2.12 33.49 12.99
C ALA A 352 2.76 32.29 12.25
N TYR A 353 3.72 32.55 11.37
CA TYR A 353 4.44 31.50 10.63
C TYR A 353 5.45 30.78 11.54
N GLU A 354 6.12 31.49 12.46
CA GLU A 354 6.96 30.89 13.50
C GLU A 354 6.19 29.84 14.30
N GLN A 355 5.02 30.19 14.83
CA GLN A 355 4.22 29.28 15.64
C GLN A 355 3.71 28.07 14.83
N ALA A 356 3.34 28.27 13.56
CA ALA A 356 2.97 27.17 12.68
C ALA A 356 4.16 26.24 12.39
N LEU A 357 5.36 26.78 12.13
CA LEU A 357 6.58 26.00 11.91
C LEU A 357 6.95 25.19 13.15
N LEU A 358 6.90 25.79 14.34
CA LEU A 358 7.14 25.11 15.61
C LEU A 358 6.13 23.99 15.85
N PHE A 359 4.85 24.23 15.55
CA PHE A 359 3.80 23.22 15.64
C PHE A 359 4.06 22.02 14.72
N ILE A 360 4.32 22.27 13.43
CA ILE A 360 4.59 21.20 12.45
C ILE A 360 5.86 20.43 12.83
N THR A 361 6.95 21.13 13.16
CA THR A 361 8.23 20.51 13.49
C THR A 361 8.13 19.66 14.75
N ARG A 362 7.41 20.14 15.79
CA ARG A 362 7.14 19.35 16.99
C ARG A 362 6.34 18.09 16.66
N LEU A 363 5.31 18.19 15.83
CA LEU A 363 4.50 17.02 15.43
C LEU A 363 5.36 15.96 14.71
N LEU A 364 6.21 16.37 13.77
CA LEU A 364 7.10 15.44 13.06
C LEU A 364 8.06 14.73 14.02
N ARG A 365 8.62 15.46 15.01
CA ARG A 365 9.46 14.86 16.07
C ARG A 365 8.72 13.85 16.95
N LEU A 366 7.40 14.00 17.10
CA LEU A 366 6.55 13.06 17.83
C LEU A 366 6.13 11.85 16.98
N GLY A 367 6.58 11.74 15.74
CA GLY A 367 6.27 10.62 14.85
C GLY A 367 5.03 10.83 13.99
N PHE A 368 4.60 12.07 13.75
CA PHE A 368 3.56 12.36 12.76
C PHE A 368 4.02 11.88 11.37
N PRO A 369 3.12 11.32 10.52
CA PRO A 369 3.50 10.85 9.19
C PRO A 369 4.27 11.90 8.39
N LYS A 370 5.41 11.52 7.81
CA LYS A 370 6.22 12.43 7.00
C LYS A 370 5.64 12.65 5.61
N SER A 371 4.96 11.65 5.05
CA SER A 371 4.09 11.88 3.89
C SER A 371 2.78 12.55 4.32
N TYR A 372 2.75 13.89 4.27
CA TYR A 372 1.58 14.70 4.64
C TYR A 372 1.36 15.86 3.68
N LYS A 373 0.21 16.54 3.83
CA LYS A 373 -0.07 17.81 3.16
C LYS A 373 -0.47 18.90 4.13
N ILE A 374 -0.16 20.14 3.78
CA ILE A 374 -0.68 21.32 4.45
C ILE A 374 -1.90 21.83 3.69
N VAL A 375 -3.01 22.04 4.39
CA VAL A 375 -4.19 22.75 3.88
C VAL A 375 -4.14 24.16 4.44
N LEU A 376 -3.87 25.15 3.59
CA LEU A 376 -3.51 26.50 4.03
C LEU A 376 -4.64 27.50 3.79
N LYS A 377 -5.08 28.18 4.85
CA LYS A 377 -5.93 29.37 4.78
C LYS A 377 -5.11 30.60 5.17
N SER A 378 -4.74 31.42 4.20
CA SER A 378 -3.94 32.65 4.35
C SER A 378 -4.44 33.71 3.37
N SER A 379 -4.28 34.99 3.70
CA SER A 379 -4.65 36.09 2.79
C SER A 379 -3.56 36.39 1.76
N VAL A 380 -2.35 35.88 1.96
CA VAL A 380 -1.20 36.04 1.07
C VAL A 380 -1.06 34.85 0.15
N ARG A 381 -0.89 35.12 -1.15
CA ARG A 381 -0.70 34.10 -2.19
C ARG A 381 0.64 34.26 -2.89
N GLN A 382 1.69 33.72 -2.29
CA GLN A 382 3.03 33.70 -2.87
C GLN A 382 3.52 32.27 -3.11
N TYR A 383 4.51 32.16 -3.99
CA TYR A 383 5.18 30.92 -4.37
C TYR A 383 6.67 31.23 -4.54
N LEU A 384 7.52 30.22 -4.42
CA LEU A 384 8.94 30.36 -4.72
C LEU A 384 9.14 30.78 -6.18
N PRO A 385 10.18 31.57 -6.49
CA PRO A 385 10.49 32.00 -7.86
C PRO A 385 11.16 30.88 -8.67
N ILE A 386 10.61 29.66 -8.61
CA ILE A 386 11.11 28.45 -9.27
C ILE A 386 10.04 27.94 -10.23
N LYS A 387 10.38 27.85 -11.52
CA LYS A 387 9.44 27.42 -12.56
C LYS A 387 9.27 25.90 -12.53
N GLY A 388 8.04 25.41 -12.68
CA GLY A 388 7.75 23.96 -12.80
C GLY A 388 7.21 23.29 -11.54
N LEU A 389 7.37 23.93 -10.37
CA LEU A 389 6.84 23.39 -9.11
C LEU A 389 5.31 23.35 -9.09
N ALA A 390 4.74 22.38 -8.35
CA ALA A 390 3.31 22.35 -8.03
C ALA A 390 2.88 23.64 -7.33
N LYS A 391 1.70 24.17 -7.69
CA LYS A 391 1.10 25.33 -7.01
C LYS A 391 0.15 24.85 -5.92
N SER A 392 0.71 24.25 -4.88
CA SER A 392 -0.04 23.68 -3.76
C SER A 392 -0.11 24.61 -2.54
N ASP A 393 -0.94 24.23 -1.57
CA ASP A 393 -1.06 24.94 -0.30
C ASP A 393 0.20 24.76 0.57
N THR A 394 0.85 23.59 0.52
CA THR A 394 2.13 23.35 1.18
C THR A 394 3.23 24.25 0.62
N HIS A 395 3.34 24.35 -0.70
CA HIS A 395 4.27 25.28 -1.34
C HIS A 395 4.00 26.72 -0.88
N ARG A 396 2.73 27.15 -0.90
CA ARG A 396 2.35 28.50 -0.47
C ARG A 396 2.72 28.77 0.99
N PHE A 397 2.56 27.79 1.89
CA PHE A 397 2.91 27.94 3.31
C PHE A 397 4.38 28.29 3.48
N PHE A 398 5.28 27.50 2.89
CA PHE A 398 6.72 27.73 3.01
C PHE A 398 7.16 29.02 2.29
N ALA A 399 6.62 29.29 1.10
CA ALA A 399 6.92 30.53 0.37
C ALA A 399 6.51 31.79 1.15
N ASN A 400 5.36 31.76 1.83
CA ASN A 400 4.92 32.86 2.69
C ASN A 400 5.80 32.96 3.96
N ALA A 401 6.18 31.84 4.60
CA ALA A 401 7.05 31.85 5.78
C ALA A 401 8.43 32.44 5.48
N LEU A 402 8.98 32.20 4.28
CA LEU A 402 10.26 32.71 3.79
C LEU A 402 10.30 34.23 3.57
N GLN A 403 9.16 34.93 3.64
CA GLN A 403 9.15 36.39 3.61
C GLN A 403 9.73 37.03 4.88
N TYR A 404 9.87 36.24 5.96
CA TYR A 404 10.31 36.71 7.25
C TYR A 404 11.67 36.10 7.59
N ALA A 405 12.74 36.89 7.51
CA ALA A 405 14.11 36.41 7.76
C ALA A 405 14.30 35.82 9.17
N SER A 406 13.53 36.30 10.16
CA SER A 406 13.51 35.73 11.51
C SER A 406 13.08 34.26 11.56
N ASN A 407 12.38 33.76 10.54
CA ASN A 407 11.88 32.39 10.47
C ASN A 407 12.88 31.44 9.80
N TYR A 408 14.00 31.92 9.24
CA TYR A 408 14.93 31.07 8.50
C TYR A 408 15.53 29.93 9.35
N PRO A 409 15.96 30.16 10.61
CA PRO A 409 16.41 29.06 11.47
C PRO A 409 15.34 28.00 11.72
N LEU A 410 14.06 28.39 11.81
CA LEU A 410 12.94 27.47 12.01
C LEU A 410 12.60 26.68 10.74
N LEU A 411 12.79 27.29 9.57
CA LEU A 411 12.64 26.61 8.28
C LEU A 411 13.74 25.57 8.07
N GLU A 412 14.97 25.87 8.48
CA GLU A 412 16.06 24.89 8.48
C GLU A 412 15.79 23.75 9.48
N ASP A 413 15.39 24.08 10.71
CA ASP A 413 15.05 23.09 11.74
C ASP A 413 13.92 22.15 11.28
N TYR A 414 12.90 22.74 10.65
CA TYR A 414 11.83 22.01 9.99
C TYR A 414 12.37 21.10 8.89
N ALA A 415 13.17 21.62 7.95
CA ALA A 415 13.67 20.87 6.81
C ALA A 415 14.47 19.64 7.27
N ARG A 416 15.40 19.83 8.22
CA ARG A 416 16.21 18.73 8.80
C ARG A 416 15.37 17.69 9.52
N THR A 417 14.23 18.09 10.08
CA THR A 417 13.28 17.17 10.73
C THR A 417 12.43 16.41 9.70
N ALA A 418 12.06 17.07 8.60
CA ALA A 418 11.10 16.57 7.63
C ALA A 418 11.71 15.65 6.56
N ILE A 419 12.96 15.91 6.14
CA ILE A 419 13.64 15.13 5.10
C ILE A 419 13.70 13.66 5.51
N GLU A 420 13.24 12.79 4.62
CA GLU A 420 13.31 11.33 4.71
C GLU A 420 13.11 10.73 3.32
N GLU A 421 14.00 9.84 2.92
CA GLU A 421 13.92 9.12 1.66
C GLU A 421 12.58 8.35 1.58
N PHE A 422 12.01 8.25 0.38
CA PHE A 422 10.73 7.60 0.08
C PHE A 422 9.46 8.24 0.69
N GLU A 423 9.57 9.41 1.33
CA GLU A 423 8.44 10.17 1.86
C GLU A 423 8.12 11.40 0.98
N TRP A 424 6.83 11.75 0.84
CA TRP A 424 6.36 12.71 -0.16
C TRP A 424 5.28 13.66 0.37
N TYR A 425 5.29 14.94 -0.05
CA TYR A 425 4.13 15.80 0.19
C TYR A 425 2.88 15.27 -0.53
N ALA A 426 1.80 15.06 0.21
CA ALA A 426 0.57 14.43 -0.26
C ALA A 426 -0.39 15.37 -1.03
N ASP A 427 0.11 16.50 -1.56
CA ASP A 427 -0.68 17.48 -2.33
C ASP A 427 -0.28 17.61 -3.80
N SER A 428 0.64 16.76 -4.25
CA SER A 428 1.02 16.60 -5.67
C SER A 428 1.40 15.15 -5.96
N GLU A 429 1.26 14.73 -7.22
CA GLU A 429 1.59 13.38 -7.69
C GLU A 429 2.46 13.47 -8.97
N GLY A 430 3.14 12.39 -9.31
CA GLY A 430 3.98 12.28 -10.51
C GLY A 430 5.20 13.22 -10.47
N GLU A 431 5.59 13.78 -11.61
CA GLU A 431 6.80 14.61 -11.79
C GLU A 431 6.89 15.84 -10.88
N LYS A 432 5.78 16.26 -10.26
CA LYS A 432 5.73 17.43 -9.38
C LYS A 432 5.71 17.08 -7.90
N CYS A 433 5.67 15.79 -7.59
CA CYS A 433 5.86 15.28 -6.24
C CYS A 433 7.20 15.77 -5.68
N CYS A 434 7.27 16.04 -4.38
CA CYS A 434 8.54 16.32 -3.75
C CYS A 434 8.58 15.93 -2.27
N MET A 435 9.79 15.61 -1.81
CA MET A 435 10.06 15.17 -0.44
C MET A 435 9.71 16.28 0.58
N PRO A 436 9.15 15.95 1.74
CA PRO A 436 8.98 16.90 2.83
C PRO A 436 10.29 17.62 3.16
N GLY A 437 10.23 18.95 3.24
CA GLY A 437 11.41 19.81 3.40
C GLY A 437 11.82 20.53 2.11
N SER A 438 11.48 20.01 0.93
CA SER A 438 11.91 20.55 -0.37
C SER A 438 11.67 22.07 -0.50
N TYR A 439 10.46 22.55 -0.22
CA TYR A 439 10.15 23.98 -0.35
C TYR A 439 10.93 24.87 0.63
N ALA A 440 11.21 24.39 1.84
CA ALA A 440 12.02 25.12 2.82
C ALA A 440 13.48 25.18 2.37
N VAL A 441 14.05 24.04 1.96
CA VAL A 441 15.42 23.95 1.43
C VAL A 441 15.59 24.81 0.19
N PHE A 442 14.66 24.72 -0.77
CA PHE A 442 14.74 25.48 -2.01
C PHE A 442 14.66 26.99 -1.77
N GLY A 443 13.79 27.41 -0.86
CA GLY A 443 13.69 28.80 -0.45
C GLY A 443 14.96 29.31 0.20
N LEU A 444 15.48 28.60 1.21
CA LEU A 444 16.69 28.97 1.94
C LEU A 444 17.94 28.92 1.05
N GLY A 445 18.06 27.92 0.17
CA GLY A 445 19.16 27.83 -0.79
C GLY A 445 19.18 29.01 -1.77
N LEU A 446 18.03 29.63 -2.03
CA LEU A 446 17.94 30.84 -2.81
C LEU A 446 18.16 32.12 -2.00
N THR A 447 18.19 32.13 -0.65
CA THR A 447 18.36 33.38 0.12
C THR A 447 19.82 33.77 0.24
N GLU A 448 20.63 32.97 0.95
CA GLU A 448 22.02 33.27 1.26
C GLU A 448 22.88 32.02 1.40
N ALA A 449 24.20 32.22 1.31
CA ALA A 449 25.17 31.12 1.24
C ALA A 449 25.30 30.30 2.53
N GLY A 450 24.77 30.78 3.65
CA GLY A 450 24.73 30.04 4.91
C GLY A 450 23.94 28.73 4.83
N TYR A 451 22.99 28.62 3.90
CA TYR A 451 22.13 27.44 3.74
C TYR A 451 22.60 26.46 2.66
N PHE A 452 23.75 26.71 2.00
CA PHE A 452 24.31 25.79 1.01
C PHE A 452 24.64 24.39 1.55
N PRO A 453 25.07 24.22 2.81
CA PRO A 453 25.19 22.90 3.42
C PRO A 453 23.84 22.17 3.51
N LEU A 454 22.76 22.86 3.89
CA LEU A 454 21.42 22.26 3.92
C LEU A 454 20.96 21.79 2.53
N VAL A 455 21.25 22.56 1.48
CA VAL A 455 20.97 22.15 0.10
C VAL A 455 21.75 20.90 -0.27
N LYS A 456 23.02 20.81 0.12
CA LYS A 456 23.86 19.64 -0.11
C LYS A 456 23.27 18.40 0.58
N ASP A 457 22.98 18.50 1.87
CA ASP A 457 22.39 17.40 2.67
C ASP A 457 21.07 16.92 2.06
N TYR A 458 20.23 17.86 1.61
CA TYR A 458 18.98 17.55 0.93
C TYR A 458 19.21 16.77 -0.37
N MET A 459 20.15 17.22 -1.23
CA MET A 459 20.41 16.54 -2.50
C MET A 459 20.88 15.10 -2.29
N GLU A 460 21.71 14.86 -1.28
CA GLU A 460 22.20 13.52 -0.92
C GLU A 460 21.08 12.60 -0.38
N SER A 461 19.89 13.14 -0.10
CA SER A 461 18.68 12.38 0.31
C SER A 461 17.62 12.30 -0.80
N VAL A 462 17.85 12.87 -1.98
CA VAL A 462 16.88 12.87 -3.08
C VAL A 462 16.86 11.50 -3.75
N ASP A 463 15.67 10.90 -3.77
CA ASP A 463 15.31 9.81 -4.67
C ASP A 463 15.02 10.39 -6.07
N ASP A 464 16.04 10.40 -6.92
CA ASP A 464 15.99 10.95 -8.28
C ASP A 464 15.33 10.01 -9.31
N GLU A 465 14.98 8.78 -8.92
CA GLU A 465 14.15 7.88 -9.72
C GLU A 465 12.67 8.29 -9.66
N HIS A 466 12.21 8.77 -8.50
CA HIS A 466 10.79 9.08 -8.25
C HIS A 466 10.48 10.58 -8.17
N GLN A 467 11.51 11.45 -8.09
CA GLN A 467 11.38 12.91 -8.07
C GLN A 467 12.21 13.59 -9.17
N SER A 468 11.66 14.65 -9.80
CA SER A 468 12.40 15.48 -10.76
C SER A 468 12.34 17.00 -10.49
N VAL A 469 11.68 17.43 -9.41
CA VAL A 469 11.57 18.87 -9.10
C VAL A 469 12.90 19.54 -8.74
N GLN A 470 13.91 18.75 -8.35
CA GLN A 470 15.25 19.23 -8.05
C GLN A 470 15.87 19.93 -9.26
N ASP A 471 15.62 19.47 -10.49
CA ASP A 471 16.13 20.12 -11.70
C ASP A 471 15.68 21.57 -11.82
N ALA A 472 14.41 21.84 -11.48
CA ALA A 472 13.86 23.19 -11.48
C ALA A 472 14.56 24.08 -10.45
N PHE A 473 14.79 23.55 -9.25
CA PHE A 473 15.54 24.25 -8.22
C PHE A 473 16.99 24.49 -8.63
N ILE A 474 17.69 23.48 -9.17
CA ILE A 474 19.10 23.58 -9.59
C ILE A 474 19.28 24.69 -10.63
N ARG A 475 18.36 24.81 -11.59
CA ARG A 475 18.36 25.94 -12.54
C ARG A 475 18.21 27.28 -11.84
N ALA A 476 17.24 27.42 -10.95
CA ALA A 476 17.01 28.66 -10.22
C ALA A 476 18.20 29.03 -9.30
N PHE A 477 18.82 28.03 -8.68
CA PHE A 477 20.01 28.18 -7.84
C PHE A 477 21.21 28.65 -8.66
N PHE A 478 21.45 28.03 -9.81
CA PHE A 478 22.50 28.42 -10.74
C PHE A 478 22.26 29.83 -11.31
N ASP A 479 21.04 30.15 -11.74
CA ASP A 479 20.70 31.47 -12.29
C ASP A 479 20.90 32.58 -11.24
N LYS A 480 20.69 32.29 -9.96
CA LYS A 480 20.84 33.27 -8.88
C LYS A 480 22.28 33.44 -8.42
N HIS A 481 23.02 32.33 -8.22
CA HIS A 481 24.33 32.35 -7.57
C HIS A 481 25.50 32.13 -8.52
N SER A 482 25.26 31.65 -9.74
CA SER A 482 26.30 31.14 -10.66
C SER A 482 27.21 30.10 -9.99
N VAL A 483 28.39 29.82 -10.56
CA VAL A 483 29.42 28.98 -9.91
C VAL A 483 30.37 29.87 -9.13
N THR A 484 30.57 29.54 -7.85
CA THR A 484 31.47 30.26 -6.94
C THR A 484 32.24 29.25 -6.09
N ALA A 485 33.33 29.68 -5.48
CA ALA A 485 34.11 28.83 -4.57
C ALA A 485 33.29 28.37 -3.35
N GLN A 486 32.27 29.15 -2.95
CA GLN A 486 31.44 28.86 -1.78
C GLN A 486 30.33 27.84 -2.08
N ASN A 487 29.89 27.71 -3.34
CA ASN A 487 28.79 26.82 -3.72
C ASN A 487 29.19 25.64 -4.62
N VAL A 488 30.46 25.52 -5.01
CA VAL A 488 30.91 24.47 -5.92
C VAL A 488 30.59 23.06 -5.40
N ALA A 489 30.83 22.80 -4.11
CA ALA A 489 30.49 21.52 -3.48
C ALA A 489 28.98 21.23 -3.51
N THR A 490 28.15 22.25 -3.26
CA THR A 490 26.69 22.15 -3.34
C THR A 490 26.24 21.92 -4.78
N LEU A 491 26.84 22.60 -5.77
CA LEU A 491 26.54 22.37 -7.18
C LEU A 491 26.93 20.96 -7.63
N VAL A 492 28.04 20.41 -7.14
CA VAL A 492 28.40 19.01 -7.43
C VAL A 492 27.37 18.04 -6.84
N ALA A 493 26.89 18.27 -5.62
CA ALA A 493 25.80 17.46 -5.06
C ALA A 493 24.51 17.60 -5.89
N CYS A 494 24.13 18.82 -6.27
CA CYS A 494 23.00 19.07 -7.18
C CYS A 494 23.13 18.29 -8.49
N LEU A 495 24.31 18.34 -9.13
CA LEU A 495 24.57 17.64 -10.39
C LEU A 495 24.65 16.12 -10.23
N SER A 496 24.90 15.62 -9.02
CA SER A 496 24.93 14.18 -8.74
C SER A 496 23.53 13.55 -8.78
N HIS A 497 22.49 14.33 -8.50
CA HIS A 497 21.09 13.90 -8.40
C HIS A 497 20.17 14.61 -9.42
N ALA A 498 20.78 15.24 -10.43
CA ALA A 498 20.06 15.90 -11.50
C ALA A 498 19.61 14.87 -12.54
N THR A 499 18.50 15.13 -13.21
CA THR A 499 18.15 14.30 -14.37
C THR A 499 19.06 14.62 -15.56
N GLU A 500 19.24 13.67 -16.47
CA GLU A 500 19.98 13.89 -17.72
C GLU A 500 19.38 15.02 -18.61
N SER A 501 18.16 15.46 -18.32
CA SER A 501 17.49 16.55 -19.03
C SER A 501 17.94 17.94 -18.58
N LEU A 502 18.68 18.04 -17.46
CA LEU A 502 19.18 19.29 -16.92
C LEU A 502 20.19 19.92 -17.90
N LYS A 503 20.05 21.23 -18.13
CA LYS A 503 20.97 22.02 -18.94
C LYS A 503 21.34 23.30 -18.22
N LEU A 504 22.62 23.47 -17.92
CA LEU A 504 23.19 24.65 -17.28
C LEU A 504 24.32 25.22 -18.14
N ASN A 505 24.44 26.55 -18.23
CA ASN A 505 25.52 27.19 -18.97
C ASN A 505 26.76 27.40 -18.07
N MET A 506 27.33 26.31 -17.53
CA MET A 506 28.43 26.42 -16.56
C MET A 506 29.78 26.76 -17.19
N LEU A 507 29.94 26.54 -18.50
CA LEU A 507 31.25 26.62 -19.18
C LEU A 507 31.95 27.97 -18.97
N LEU A 508 31.19 29.07 -18.99
CA LEU A 508 31.73 30.41 -18.79
C LEU A 508 32.32 30.59 -17.37
N ALA A 509 31.64 30.10 -16.34
CA ALA A 509 32.12 30.21 -14.97
C ALA A 509 33.37 29.35 -14.72
N LEU A 510 33.49 28.23 -15.45
CA LEU A 510 34.64 27.34 -15.38
C LEU A 510 35.86 27.85 -16.15
N GLU A 511 35.82 29.01 -16.81
CA GLU A 511 37.02 29.65 -17.38
C GLU A 511 38.02 30.06 -16.29
N ASN A 512 37.56 30.27 -15.05
CA ASN A 512 38.42 30.50 -13.91
C ASN A 512 39.10 29.20 -13.44
N ASP A 513 40.43 29.14 -13.53
CA ASP A 513 41.21 27.95 -13.22
C ASP A 513 41.08 27.49 -11.75
N ALA A 514 40.97 28.41 -10.80
CA ALA A 514 40.80 28.07 -9.39
C ALA A 514 39.44 27.41 -9.13
N LEU A 515 38.36 27.94 -9.72
CA LEU A 515 37.04 27.33 -9.63
C LEU A 515 36.98 25.98 -10.35
N PHE A 516 37.65 25.87 -11.50
CA PHE A 516 37.74 24.62 -12.23
C PHE A 516 38.49 23.54 -11.44
N GLU A 517 39.59 23.89 -10.79
CA GLU A 517 40.34 23.00 -9.90
C GLU A 517 39.49 22.51 -8.72
N GLN A 518 38.77 23.41 -8.05
CA GLN A 518 37.86 23.03 -6.96
C GLN A 518 36.73 22.11 -7.43
N LEU A 519 36.15 22.38 -8.59
CA LEU A 519 35.14 21.50 -9.18
C LEU A 519 35.71 20.09 -9.41
N VAL A 520 36.92 20.00 -9.97
CA VAL A 520 37.58 18.71 -10.23
C VAL A 520 37.79 17.95 -8.93
N GLU A 521 38.24 18.62 -7.87
CA GLU A 521 38.42 18.01 -6.55
C GLU A 521 37.10 17.46 -5.99
N GLU A 522 36.03 18.26 -5.99
CA GLU A 522 34.72 17.84 -5.49
C GLU A 522 34.11 16.70 -6.32
N VAL A 523 34.25 16.72 -7.65
CA VAL A 523 33.71 15.66 -8.52
C VAL A 523 34.46 14.34 -8.31
N ARG A 524 35.79 14.36 -8.14
CA ARG A 524 36.58 13.13 -7.93
C ARG A 524 36.23 12.38 -6.64
N MET A 525 35.54 13.02 -5.70
CA MET A 525 35.09 12.39 -4.46
C MET A 525 33.81 11.57 -4.64
N ARG A 526 33.24 11.51 -5.86
CA ARG A 526 32.01 10.77 -6.16
C ARG A 526 32.32 9.41 -6.77
N GLU A 527 31.34 8.52 -6.75
CA GLU A 527 31.43 7.20 -7.38
C GLU A 527 31.57 7.30 -8.90
N PRO A 528 32.25 6.36 -9.58
CA PRO A 528 32.55 6.46 -11.02
C PRO A 528 31.34 6.74 -11.91
N ALA A 529 30.20 6.09 -11.65
CA ALA A 529 28.96 6.31 -12.40
C ALA A 529 28.41 7.73 -12.22
N VAL A 530 28.53 8.30 -11.03
CA VAL A 530 28.11 9.68 -10.72
C VAL A 530 29.06 10.67 -11.39
N ILE A 531 30.37 10.38 -11.42
CA ILE A 531 31.35 11.20 -12.17
C ILE A 531 30.96 11.24 -13.65
N GLU A 532 30.71 10.08 -14.27
CA GLU A 532 30.30 10.01 -15.68
C GLU A 532 29.06 10.87 -15.94
N HIS A 533 28.06 10.75 -15.07
CA HIS A 533 26.83 11.53 -15.15
C HIS A 533 27.08 13.05 -15.08
N ILE A 534 27.85 13.52 -14.09
CA ILE A 534 28.20 14.94 -13.96
C ILE A 534 28.97 15.42 -15.20
N LEU A 535 29.94 14.64 -15.69
CA LEU A 535 30.70 14.97 -16.89
C LEU A 535 29.78 15.15 -18.11
N TYR A 536 28.78 14.28 -18.25
CA TYR A 536 27.78 14.36 -19.30
C TYR A 536 26.95 15.64 -19.21
N LEU A 537 26.50 16.03 -18.01
CA LEU A 537 25.71 17.26 -17.83
C LEU A 537 26.50 18.54 -18.18
N ILE A 538 27.79 18.59 -17.85
CA ILE A 538 28.62 19.79 -18.05
C ILE A 538 29.16 19.88 -19.48
N TRP A 539 29.68 18.78 -20.02
CA TRP A 539 30.43 18.77 -21.30
C TRP A 539 29.81 17.90 -22.40
N GLY A 540 28.78 17.12 -22.07
CA GLY A 540 28.16 16.15 -22.97
C GLY A 540 28.97 14.85 -23.08
N ASN A 541 28.71 14.09 -24.15
CA ASN A 541 29.30 12.78 -24.33
C ASN A 541 30.85 12.75 -24.34
N THR A 542 31.39 11.55 -24.10
CA THR A 542 32.82 11.26 -24.04
C THR A 542 33.63 11.75 -25.25
N LYS A 543 33.04 11.75 -26.45
CA LYS A 543 33.71 12.28 -27.67
C LYS A 543 33.94 13.78 -27.57
N LYS A 544 32.98 14.55 -27.07
CA LYS A 544 33.13 16.00 -26.86
C LYS A 544 34.19 16.28 -25.80
N LEU A 545 34.17 15.52 -24.70
CA LEU A 545 35.14 15.67 -23.63
C LEU A 545 36.57 15.34 -24.09
N ALA A 546 36.78 14.26 -24.84
CA ALA A 546 38.08 13.91 -25.42
C ALA A 546 38.59 14.97 -26.41
N ALA A 547 37.70 15.59 -27.18
CA ALA A 547 38.05 16.70 -28.06
C ALA A 547 38.43 17.96 -27.27
N LEU A 548 37.78 18.21 -26.13
CA LEU A 548 38.09 19.33 -25.24
C LEU A 548 39.47 19.17 -24.58
N VAL A 549 39.81 17.95 -24.12
CA VAL A 549 41.14 17.64 -23.56
C VAL A 549 42.25 18.02 -24.53
N LYS A 550 42.12 17.64 -25.82
CA LYS A 550 43.13 17.93 -26.86
C LYS A 550 43.30 19.43 -27.16
N LYS A 551 42.28 20.23 -26.89
CA LYS A 551 42.27 21.69 -27.15
C LYS A 551 42.64 22.51 -25.91
N SER A 552 42.68 21.88 -24.74
CA SER A 552 42.95 22.55 -23.47
C SER A 552 44.45 22.71 -23.23
N GLU A 553 44.84 23.74 -22.49
CA GLU A 553 46.20 23.88 -22.00
C GLU A 553 46.61 22.70 -21.11
N ALA A 554 47.91 22.43 -21.01
CA ALA A 554 48.43 21.18 -20.42
C ALA A 554 47.88 20.87 -19.01
N LYS A 555 47.82 21.88 -18.12
CA LYS A 555 47.29 21.70 -16.74
C LYS A 555 45.81 21.31 -16.77
N ARG A 556 45.00 22.05 -17.53
CA ARG A 556 43.55 21.84 -17.65
C ARG A 556 43.22 20.52 -18.35
N GLY A 557 43.97 20.17 -19.40
CA GLY A 557 43.87 18.89 -20.08
C GLY A 557 44.17 17.70 -19.16
N ALA A 558 45.17 17.82 -18.27
CA ALA A 558 45.49 16.78 -17.29
C ALA A 558 44.36 16.59 -16.26
N LEU A 559 43.77 17.67 -15.75
CA LEU A 559 42.64 17.60 -14.84
C LEU A 559 41.40 16.98 -15.50
N LEU A 560 41.06 17.36 -16.74
CA LEU A 560 39.97 16.72 -17.48
C LEU A 560 40.23 15.23 -17.72
N THR A 561 41.47 14.87 -18.09
CA THR A 561 41.86 13.45 -18.29
C THR A 561 41.70 12.63 -17.02
N SER A 562 42.04 13.21 -15.87
CA SER A 562 41.87 12.51 -14.59
C SER A 562 40.42 12.25 -14.23
N LEU A 563 39.48 13.14 -14.60
CA LEU A 563 38.06 12.90 -14.35
C LEU A 563 37.54 11.76 -15.24
N ILE A 564 37.97 11.70 -16.50
CA ILE A 564 37.65 10.59 -17.41
C ILE A 564 38.18 9.26 -16.87
N GLN A 565 39.37 9.26 -16.25
CA GLN A 565 39.95 8.08 -15.64
C GLN A 565 39.22 7.66 -14.36
N ALA A 566 38.72 8.63 -13.57
CA ALA A 566 37.96 8.36 -12.36
C ALA A 566 36.52 7.88 -12.64
N SER A 567 35.98 8.18 -13.83
CA SER A 567 34.66 7.70 -14.27
C SER A 567 34.68 6.33 -14.95
N ALA A 568 35.86 5.78 -15.22
CA ALA A 568 36.05 4.48 -15.88
C ALA A 568 36.22 3.38 -14.83
#